data_AF-A0A2H5SKZ0-F1
#
_entry.id   AF-A0A2H5SKZ0-F1
#
_cell.length_a   1.000
_cell.length_b   1.000
_cell.length_c   1.000
_cell.angle_alpha   90.00
_cell.angle_beta   90.00
_cell.angle_gamma   90.00
#
_symmetry.space_group_name_H-M   'P 1'
#
loop_
_entity.id
_entity.type
_entity.pdbx_description
1 polymer ?
#
loop_
_entity_poly.entity_id
_entity_poly.type
_entity_poly.pdbx_seq_one_letter_code
_entity_poly.pdbx_strand_id
1 'polypeptide(L)'
;MNLREYLQQNHNQLTWNERIKITYLIIDKLYYIHKENSIHRDLHSGNILYSQFNDSWRISDLGFCGPVDKPSTSIYGNLPYIAPEVINGKGYTYKSDIYSIAMLMWEISFGQPPFMNYEHDYILAINIIDGIRPKIISEIPSEYKSLMEQCWDADPVKRPDIYTLFNKINEIKLYYQNKPDELPRSIIKVDKKQSIV
;
A
#
# COMPACT_ATOMS: atom_id res chain seq x y z
N MET A 1 4.91 17.86 7.75
CA MET A 1 4.64 17.39 6.38
C MET A 1 4.22 15.95 6.45
N ASN A 2 3.05 15.64 5.90
CA ASN A 2 2.59 14.25 5.72
C ASN A 2 3.03 13.70 4.34
N LEU A 3 2.86 12.40 4.14
CA LEU A 3 3.27 11.73 2.89
C LEU A 3 2.50 12.26 1.69
N ARG A 4 1.21 12.62 1.86
CA ARG A 4 0.38 13.16 0.77
C ARG A 4 0.97 14.46 0.22
N GLU A 5 1.24 15.41 1.10
CA GLU A 5 1.86 16.70 0.76
C GLU A 5 3.22 16.50 0.10
N TYR A 6 4.03 15.58 0.64
CA TYR A 6 5.36 15.29 0.10
C TYR A 6 5.30 14.71 -1.31
N LEU A 7 4.41 13.76 -1.57
CA LEU A 7 4.23 13.16 -2.89
C LEU A 7 3.75 14.21 -3.90
N GLN A 8 2.78 15.05 -3.53
CA GLN A 8 2.32 16.14 -4.41
C GLN A 8 3.44 17.09 -4.84
N GLN A 9 4.40 17.35 -3.95
CA GLN A 9 5.51 18.28 -4.21
C GLN A 9 6.70 17.63 -4.93
N ASN A 10 6.98 16.35 -4.66
CA ASN A 10 8.26 15.73 -5.01
C ASN A 10 8.12 14.51 -5.93
N HIS A 11 6.90 14.05 -6.24
CA HIS A 11 6.70 12.76 -6.92
C HIS A 11 7.52 12.59 -8.21
N ASN A 12 7.58 13.60 -9.07
CA ASN A 12 8.33 13.51 -10.34
C ASN A 12 9.86 13.40 -10.16
N GLN A 13 10.38 13.70 -8.97
CA GLN A 13 11.80 13.64 -8.65
C GLN A 13 12.19 12.34 -7.96
N LEU A 14 11.22 11.58 -7.44
CA LEU A 14 11.48 10.35 -6.69
C LEU A 14 11.89 9.19 -7.61
N THR A 15 13.09 8.68 -7.35
CA THR A 15 13.58 7.42 -7.89
C THR A 15 12.81 6.23 -7.31
N TRP A 16 12.87 5.07 -7.98
CA TRP A 16 12.27 3.85 -7.43
C TRP A 16 12.89 3.40 -6.13
N ASN A 17 14.20 3.57 -5.97
CA ASN A 17 14.90 3.27 -4.71
C ASN A 17 14.31 4.10 -3.55
N GLU A 18 14.04 5.39 -3.76
CA GLU A 18 13.40 6.24 -2.74
C GLU A 18 11.96 5.81 -2.45
N ARG A 19 11.14 5.55 -3.49
CA ARG A 19 9.76 5.07 -3.32
C ARG A 19 9.70 3.77 -2.51
N ILE A 20 10.60 2.84 -2.80
CA ILE A 20 10.73 1.57 -2.09
C ILE A 20 11.22 1.79 -0.65
N LYS A 21 12.17 2.71 -0.42
CA LYS A 21 12.62 3.09 0.93
C LYS A 21 11.45 3.65 1.75
N ILE A 22 10.64 4.54 1.18
CA ILE A 22 9.44 5.08 1.84
C ILE A 22 8.49 3.94 2.23
N THR A 23 8.17 3.06 1.27
CA THR A 23 7.28 1.91 1.46
C THR A 23 7.80 0.98 2.56
N TYR A 24 9.08 0.64 2.53
CA TYR A 24 9.75 -0.18 3.53
C TYR A 24 9.62 0.43 4.93
N LEU A 25 9.86 1.74 5.07
CA LEU A 25 9.78 2.41 6.38
C LEU A 25 8.36 2.39 6.95
N ILE A 26 7.34 2.56 6.11
CA ILE A 26 5.94 2.47 6.55
C ILE A 26 5.61 1.03 7.02
N ILE A 27 5.99 0.02 6.22
CA ILE A 27 5.76 -1.39 6.57
C ILE A 27 6.52 -1.78 7.84
N ASP A 28 7.76 -1.30 8.02
CA ASP A 28 8.55 -1.50 9.25
C ASP A 28 7.79 -0.96 10.48
N LYS A 29 7.18 0.23 10.39
CA LYS A 29 6.39 0.76 11.52
C LYS A 29 5.10 -0.02 11.75
N LEU A 30 4.41 -0.45 10.70
CA LEU A 30 3.22 -1.29 10.84
C LEU A 30 3.56 -2.65 11.47
N TYR A 31 4.72 -3.21 11.14
CA TYR A 31 5.22 -4.44 11.76
C TYR A 31 5.27 -4.36 13.28
N TYR A 32 5.76 -3.26 13.84
CA TYR A 32 5.76 -3.09 15.30
C TYR A 32 4.35 -2.90 15.87
N ILE A 33 3.45 -2.19 15.18
CA ILE A 33 2.05 -2.04 15.63
C ILE A 33 1.36 -3.41 15.71
N HIS A 34 1.50 -4.24 14.67
CA HIS A 34 0.92 -5.59 14.64
C HIS A 34 1.58 -6.52 15.66
N LYS A 35 2.89 -6.38 15.89
CA LYS A 35 3.64 -7.13 16.91
C LYS A 35 3.12 -6.84 18.33
N GLU A 36 2.66 -5.62 18.59
CA GLU A 36 1.96 -5.23 19.83
C GLU A 36 0.47 -5.61 19.82
N ASN A 37 0.09 -6.60 19.00
CA ASN A 37 -1.28 -7.11 18.82
C ASN A 37 -2.33 -6.05 18.48
N SER A 38 -1.93 -4.93 17.87
CA SER A 38 -2.80 -3.80 17.57
C SER A 38 -3.05 -3.63 16.07
N ILE A 39 -4.23 -3.13 15.71
CA ILE A 39 -4.62 -2.77 14.33
C ILE A 39 -4.72 -1.24 14.28
N HIS A 40 -4.17 -0.62 13.24
CA HIS A 40 -4.20 0.83 13.08
C HIS A 40 -5.58 1.35 12.65
N ARG A 41 -6.25 0.65 11.72
CA ARG A 41 -7.62 0.92 11.22
C ARG A 41 -7.80 2.17 10.35
N ASP A 42 -6.90 3.15 10.41
CA ASP A 42 -6.97 4.37 9.60
C ASP A 42 -5.65 4.73 8.91
N LEU A 43 -5.05 3.75 8.21
CA LEU A 43 -3.82 4.00 7.45
C LEU A 43 -4.13 4.70 6.12
N HIS A 44 -3.62 5.91 5.96
CA HIS A 44 -3.61 6.64 4.70
C HIS A 44 -2.45 7.64 4.67
N SER A 45 -2.14 8.23 3.51
CA SER A 45 -0.97 9.11 3.35
C SER A 45 -0.97 10.33 4.26
N GLY A 46 -2.15 10.86 4.61
CA GLY A 46 -2.31 11.89 5.65
C GLY A 46 -1.81 11.50 7.05
N ASN A 47 -1.86 10.21 7.41
CA ASN A 47 -1.43 9.66 8.71
C ASN A 47 0.00 9.08 8.67
N ILE A 48 0.76 9.41 7.62
CA ILE A 48 2.18 9.07 7.51
C ILE A 48 2.98 10.37 7.58
N LEU A 49 3.77 10.55 8.63
CA LEU A 49 4.51 11.79 8.89
C LEU A 49 6.01 11.60 8.68
N TYR A 50 6.65 12.61 8.09
CA TYR A 50 8.10 12.66 7.97
C TYR A 50 8.73 13.23 9.25
N SER A 51 9.65 12.47 9.84
CA SER A 51 10.45 12.88 10.99
C SER A 51 11.81 13.38 10.52
N GLN A 52 12.00 14.71 10.52
CA GLN A 52 13.29 15.34 10.20
C GLN A 52 14.41 14.90 11.16
N PHE A 53 14.08 14.61 12.41
CA PHE A 53 15.06 14.17 13.42
C PHE A 53 15.75 12.83 13.08
N ASN A 54 15.04 11.93 12.40
CA ASN A 54 15.54 10.58 12.09
C ASN A 54 15.63 10.28 10.59
N ASP A 55 15.38 11.26 9.72
CA ASP A 55 15.22 11.05 8.27
C ASP A 55 14.30 9.84 7.96
N SER A 56 13.11 9.82 8.56
CA SER A 56 12.27 8.61 8.59
C SER A 56 10.77 8.89 8.52
N TRP A 57 10.06 8.05 7.78
CA TRP A 57 8.60 8.04 7.71
C TRP A 57 8.01 7.23 8.87
N ARG A 58 7.00 7.81 9.53
CA ARG A 58 6.35 7.21 10.71
C ARG A 58 4.84 7.21 10.55
N ILE A 59 4.22 6.15 11.04
CA ILE A 59 2.76 6.08 11.20
C ILE A 59 2.37 6.95 12.40
N SER A 60 1.35 7.78 12.22
CA SER A 60 0.77 8.66 13.24
C SER A 60 -0.72 8.41 13.39
N ASP A 61 -1.36 9.14 14.31
CA ASP A 61 -2.79 9.08 14.60
C ASP A 61 -3.30 7.70 15.04
N LEU A 62 -3.05 7.41 16.31
CA LEU A 62 -3.48 6.17 16.94
C LEU A 62 -4.90 6.27 17.54
N GLY A 63 -5.70 7.28 17.16
CA GLY A 63 -7.04 7.51 17.74
C GLY A 63 -8.01 6.36 17.51
N PHE A 64 -7.85 5.61 16.41
CA PHE A 64 -8.61 4.39 16.11
C PHE A 64 -7.83 3.11 16.37
N CYS A 65 -6.56 3.22 16.75
CA CYS A 65 -5.70 2.07 17.00
C CYS A 65 -6.21 1.30 18.21
N GLY A 66 -6.27 -0.02 18.10
CA GLY A 66 -6.77 -0.85 19.18
C GLY A 66 -6.48 -2.32 18.99
N PRO A 67 -6.68 -3.12 20.04
CA PRO A 67 -6.33 -4.52 20.00
C PRO A 67 -7.29 -5.29 19.08
N VAL A 68 -6.78 -6.36 18.47
CA VAL A 68 -7.50 -7.20 17.50
C VAL A 68 -8.75 -7.87 18.09
N ASP A 69 -8.72 -8.19 19.38
CA ASP A 69 -9.76 -8.91 20.12
C ASP A 69 -10.95 -8.01 20.52
N LYS A 70 -10.81 -6.69 20.36
CA LYS A 70 -11.88 -5.70 20.56
C LYS A 70 -12.27 -5.08 19.22
N PRO A 71 -13.09 -5.78 18.41
CA PRO A 71 -13.53 -5.24 17.13
C PRO A 71 -14.33 -3.95 17.34
N SER A 72 -14.05 -2.94 16.52
CA SER A 72 -14.89 -1.75 16.41
C SER A 72 -16.18 -2.11 15.67
N THR A 73 -17.33 -1.72 16.20
CA THR A 73 -18.63 -1.88 15.52
C THR A 73 -18.86 -0.84 14.43
N SER A 74 -18.07 0.23 14.43
CA SER A 74 -18.20 1.34 13.50
C SER A 74 -17.07 1.33 12.47
N ILE A 75 -17.43 1.65 11.23
CA ILE A 75 -16.49 1.84 10.12
C ILE A 75 -15.99 3.28 10.17
N TYR A 76 -14.67 3.46 10.23
CA TYR A 76 -14.02 4.77 10.27
C TYR A 76 -12.87 4.84 9.25
N GLY A 77 -12.39 6.04 8.98
CA GLY A 77 -11.21 6.24 8.14
C GLY A 77 -11.50 6.56 6.69
N ASN A 78 -10.44 6.60 5.90
CA ASN A 78 -10.46 7.16 4.56
C ASN A 78 -10.87 6.12 3.49
N LEU A 79 -12.07 6.24 2.92
CA LEU A 79 -12.73 5.23 2.06
C LEU A 79 -11.80 4.53 1.04
N PRO A 80 -10.96 5.21 0.24
CA PRO A 80 -10.04 4.57 -0.71
C PRO A 80 -9.07 3.55 -0.08
N TYR A 81 -8.78 3.69 1.22
CA TYR A 81 -7.83 2.86 1.97
C TYR A 81 -8.50 1.78 2.82
N ILE A 82 -9.84 1.78 2.90
CA ILE A 82 -10.61 0.80 3.68
C ILE A 82 -10.74 -0.50 2.87
N ALA A 83 -10.43 -1.62 3.52
CA ALA A 83 -10.51 -2.93 2.89
C ALA A 83 -11.97 -3.33 2.58
N PRO A 84 -12.24 -4.06 1.48
CA PRO A 84 -13.60 -4.39 1.05
C PRO A 84 -14.40 -5.18 2.09
N GLU A 85 -13.75 -6.06 2.85
CA GLU A 85 -14.40 -6.79 3.93
C GLU A 85 -14.84 -5.89 5.09
N VAL A 86 -14.10 -4.81 5.34
CA VAL A 86 -14.44 -3.81 6.38
C VAL A 86 -15.62 -2.97 5.92
N ILE A 87 -15.61 -2.52 4.66
CA ILE A 87 -16.76 -1.81 4.04
C ILE A 87 -18.02 -2.68 4.15
N ASN A 88 -17.88 -3.99 3.93
CA ASN A 88 -18.96 -4.97 4.07
C ASN A 88 -19.27 -5.39 5.53
N GLY A 89 -18.81 -4.62 6.52
CA GLY A 89 -19.18 -4.80 7.92
C GLY A 89 -18.53 -5.98 8.65
N LYS A 90 -17.51 -6.64 8.07
CA LYS A 90 -16.81 -7.78 8.72
C LYS A 90 -15.80 -7.35 9.79
N GLY A 91 -15.65 -6.05 10.02
CA GLY A 91 -14.74 -5.48 11.02
C GLY A 91 -13.27 -5.46 10.58
N TYR A 92 -12.46 -4.69 11.31
CA TYR A 92 -11.03 -4.53 11.03
C TYR A 92 -10.23 -5.75 11.49
N THR A 93 -9.18 -6.06 10.75
CA THR A 93 -8.23 -7.14 11.04
C THR A 93 -6.80 -6.67 10.74
N TYR A 94 -5.77 -7.44 11.10
CA TYR A 94 -4.42 -7.16 10.59
C TYR A 94 -4.39 -7.09 9.07
N LYS A 95 -5.17 -7.94 8.39
CA LYS A 95 -5.25 -8.00 6.92
C LYS A 95 -5.92 -6.77 6.31
N SER A 96 -6.75 -6.03 7.05
CA SER A 96 -7.30 -4.77 6.58
C SER A 96 -6.24 -3.66 6.55
N ASP A 97 -5.33 -3.61 7.55
CA ASP A 97 -4.19 -2.69 7.48
C ASP A 97 -3.27 -3.04 6.29
N ILE A 98 -3.08 -4.33 5.98
CA ILE A 98 -2.31 -4.77 4.80
C ILE A 98 -2.93 -4.26 3.49
N TYR A 99 -4.25 -4.23 3.39
CA TYR A 99 -4.94 -3.62 2.25
C TYR A 99 -4.65 -2.11 2.16
N SER A 100 -4.71 -1.39 3.28
CA SER A 100 -4.36 0.03 3.31
C SER A 100 -2.91 0.29 2.90
N ILE A 101 -1.98 -0.61 3.23
CA ILE A 101 -0.60 -0.56 2.72
C ILE A 101 -0.57 -0.66 1.18
N ALA A 102 -1.39 -1.52 0.56
CA ALA A 102 -1.45 -1.60 -0.90
C ALA A 102 -1.88 -0.27 -1.53
N MET A 103 -2.84 0.42 -0.90
CA MET A 103 -3.29 1.74 -1.34
C MET A 103 -2.20 2.81 -1.19
N LEU A 104 -1.43 2.75 -0.10
CA LEU A 104 -0.23 3.57 0.08
C LEU A 104 0.85 3.26 -0.96
N MET A 105 1.10 1.98 -1.27
CA MET A 105 2.05 1.57 -2.31
C MET A 105 1.63 2.12 -3.68
N TRP A 106 0.34 2.08 -3.99
CA TRP A 106 -0.20 2.64 -5.22
C TRP A 106 -0.02 4.17 -5.25
N GLU A 107 -0.37 4.87 -4.18
CA GLU A 107 -0.22 6.33 -4.10
C GLU A 107 1.26 6.76 -4.18
N ILE A 108 2.18 6.03 -3.53
CA ILE A 108 3.63 6.26 -3.66
C ILE A 108 4.08 6.06 -5.11
N SER A 109 3.48 5.15 -5.86
CA SER A 109 3.81 4.90 -7.27
C SER A 109 3.32 6.02 -8.18
N PHE A 110 2.10 6.54 -7.96
CA PHE A 110 1.42 7.45 -8.89
C PHE A 110 1.29 8.91 -8.42
N GLY A 111 1.68 9.21 -7.18
CA GLY A 111 1.78 10.58 -6.66
C GLY A 111 0.46 11.23 -6.31
N GLN A 112 -0.63 10.47 -6.39
CA GLN A 112 -1.99 10.94 -6.19
C GLN A 112 -2.78 9.94 -5.34
N PRO A 113 -3.71 10.40 -4.49
CA PRO A 113 -4.65 9.54 -3.79
C PRO A 113 -5.31 8.46 -4.66
N PRO A 114 -5.49 7.23 -4.14
CA PRO A 114 -6.26 6.21 -4.83
C PRO A 114 -7.67 6.70 -5.11
N PHE A 115 -8.19 6.38 -6.29
CA PHE A 115 -9.53 6.78 -6.73
C PHE A 115 -9.79 8.30 -6.75
N MET A 116 -8.76 9.15 -6.92
CA MET A 116 -8.90 10.63 -7.00
C MET A 116 -10.01 11.11 -7.97
N ASN A 117 -10.27 10.36 -9.06
CA ASN A 117 -11.27 10.72 -10.07
C ASN A 117 -12.69 10.20 -9.76
N TYR A 118 -12.93 9.65 -8.56
CA TYR A 118 -14.22 9.16 -8.10
C TYR A 118 -14.72 10.04 -6.97
N GLU A 119 -16.05 10.17 -6.84
CA GLU A 119 -16.64 10.68 -5.60
C GLU A 119 -16.43 9.64 -4.50
N HIS A 120 -16.06 10.09 -3.29
CA HIS A 120 -15.81 9.21 -2.16
C HIS A 120 -17.12 8.90 -1.42
N ASP A 121 -18.03 8.26 -2.12
CA ASP A 121 -19.41 8.03 -1.71
C ASP A 121 -19.75 6.53 -1.59
N TYR A 122 -21.03 6.23 -1.41
CA TYR A 122 -21.51 4.85 -1.32
C TYR A 122 -21.30 4.07 -2.63
N ILE A 123 -21.28 4.75 -3.79
CA ILE A 123 -21.07 4.11 -5.10
C ILE A 123 -19.64 3.61 -5.18
N LEU A 124 -18.65 4.42 -4.79
CA LEU A 124 -17.27 3.97 -4.72
C LEU A 124 -17.11 2.79 -3.75
N ALA A 125 -17.78 2.83 -2.59
CA ALA A 125 -17.75 1.76 -1.62
C ALA A 125 -18.24 0.41 -2.21
N ILE A 126 -19.37 0.42 -2.93
CA ILE A 126 -19.90 -0.76 -3.63
C ILE A 126 -18.92 -1.23 -4.70
N ASN A 127 -18.39 -0.32 -5.52
CA ASN A 127 -17.44 -0.68 -6.58
C ASN A 127 -16.16 -1.34 -6.02
N ILE A 128 -15.67 -0.90 -4.85
CA ILE A 128 -14.51 -1.51 -4.16
C ILE A 128 -14.83 -2.94 -3.72
N ILE A 129 -16.03 -3.16 -3.18
CA ILE A 129 -16.53 -4.50 -2.82
C ILE A 129 -16.60 -5.39 -4.07
N ASP A 130 -17.09 -4.85 -5.18
CA ASP A 130 -17.22 -5.55 -6.47
C ASP A 130 -15.88 -5.74 -7.21
N GLY A 131 -14.78 -5.29 -6.60
CA GLY A 131 -13.43 -5.62 -7.04
C GLY A 131 -12.73 -4.54 -7.86
N ILE A 132 -13.28 -3.33 -7.95
CA ILE A 132 -12.53 -2.23 -8.58
C ILE A 132 -11.23 -1.98 -7.80
N ARG A 133 -10.16 -1.71 -8.54
CA ARG A 133 -8.86 -1.29 -7.99
C ARG A 133 -8.35 -0.06 -8.75
N PRO A 134 -7.50 0.77 -8.12
CA PRO A 134 -6.88 1.89 -8.82
C PRO A 134 -6.08 1.41 -10.04
N LYS A 135 -6.22 2.10 -11.18
CA LYS A 135 -5.58 1.69 -12.44
C LYS A 135 -4.06 1.86 -12.36
N ILE A 136 -3.32 0.87 -12.85
CA ILE A 136 -1.86 0.96 -13.03
C ILE A 136 -1.63 1.48 -14.45
N ILE A 137 -1.35 2.78 -14.58
CA ILE A 137 -1.32 3.51 -15.86
C ILE A 137 0.07 3.66 -16.49
N SER A 138 1.12 3.25 -15.78
CA SER A 138 2.50 3.25 -16.26
C SER A 138 3.26 2.04 -15.72
N GLU A 139 4.44 1.78 -16.28
CA GLU A 139 5.31 0.72 -15.79
C GLU A 139 5.86 1.04 -14.40
N ILE A 140 5.79 0.05 -13.52
CA ILE A 140 6.33 0.05 -12.16
C ILE A 140 7.10 -1.28 -11.97
N PRO A 141 8.08 -1.37 -11.06
CA PRO A 141 8.85 -2.59 -10.82
C PRO A 141 7.95 -3.81 -10.59
N SER A 142 8.25 -4.91 -11.30
CA SER A 142 7.42 -6.12 -11.31
C SER A 142 7.19 -6.72 -9.93
N GLU A 143 8.23 -6.78 -9.11
CA GLU A 143 8.21 -7.34 -7.77
C GLU A 143 7.41 -6.45 -6.81
N TYR A 144 7.55 -5.12 -6.95
CA TYR A 144 6.76 -4.15 -6.21
C TYR A 144 5.28 -4.22 -6.57
N LYS A 145 4.98 -4.30 -7.88
CA LYS A 145 3.62 -4.50 -8.41
C LYS A 145 2.99 -5.77 -7.85
N SER A 146 3.69 -6.89 -7.98
CA SER A 146 3.20 -8.19 -7.52
C SER A 146 2.92 -8.19 -6.02
N LEU A 147 3.78 -7.55 -5.22
CA LEU A 147 3.57 -7.41 -3.78
C LEU A 147 2.37 -6.52 -3.46
N MET A 148 2.25 -5.36 -4.13
CA MET A 148 1.09 -4.47 -3.99
C MET A 148 -0.21 -5.19 -4.35
N GLU A 149 -0.21 -5.95 -5.45
CA GLU A 149 -1.37 -6.70 -5.92
C GLU A 149 -1.77 -7.84 -4.97
N GLN A 150 -0.79 -8.50 -4.34
CA GLN A 150 -1.07 -9.47 -3.28
C GLN A 150 -1.69 -8.80 -2.04
N CYS A 151 -1.27 -7.59 -1.69
CA CYS A 151 -1.78 -6.87 -0.52
C CYS A 151 -3.23 -6.37 -0.69
N TRP A 152 -3.69 -6.09 -1.91
CA TRP A 152 -5.07 -5.63 -2.16
C TRP A 152 -6.06 -6.72 -2.62
N ASP A 153 -5.70 -7.99 -2.48
CA ASP A 153 -6.59 -9.11 -2.84
C ASP A 153 -7.94 -8.96 -2.12
N ALA A 154 -9.03 -9.26 -2.83
CA ALA A 154 -10.38 -9.17 -2.27
C ALA A 154 -10.57 -10.16 -1.10
N ASP A 155 -9.89 -11.31 -1.16
CA ASP A 155 -9.86 -12.29 -0.08
C ASP A 155 -8.73 -11.93 0.91
N PRO A 156 -9.05 -11.52 2.15
CA PRO A 156 -8.04 -11.17 3.15
C PRO A 156 -7.12 -12.33 3.52
N VAL A 157 -7.53 -13.59 3.30
CA VAL A 157 -6.69 -14.77 3.55
C VAL A 157 -5.51 -14.86 2.58
N LYS A 158 -5.69 -14.37 1.34
CA LYS A 158 -4.64 -14.38 0.31
C LYS A 158 -3.61 -13.28 0.47
N ARG A 159 -3.93 -12.24 1.26
CA ARG A 159 -2.98 -11.17 1.57
C ARG A 159 -1.86 -11.72 2.47
N PRO A 160 -0.60 -11.25 2.32
CA PRO A 160 0.48 -11.64 3.22
C PRO A 160 0.18 -11.20 4.66
N ASP A 161 0.75 -11.87 5.65
CA ASP A 161 0.85 -11.28 6.99
C ASP A 161 1.96 -10.23 7.02
N ILE A 162 2.03 -9.47 8.11
CA ILE A 162 2.96 -8.35 8.23
C ILE A 162 4.43 -8.80 8.23
N TYR A 163 4.73 -10.00 8.71
CA TYR A 163 6.09 -10.56 8.71
C TYR A 163 6.54 -10.91 7.29
N THR A 164 5.67 -11.61 6.55
CA THR A 164 5.88 -11.95 5.14
C THR A 164 6.00 -10.69 4.28
N LEU A 165 5.13 -9.70 4.52
CA LEU A 165 5.16 -8.41 3.82
C LEU A 165 6.48 -7.67 4.09
N PHE A 166 6.90 -7.58 5.36
CA PHE A 166 8.14 -6.94 5.76
C PHE A 166 9.37 -7.57 5.09
N ASN A 167 9.46 -8.91 5.08
CA ASN A 167 10.57 -9.61 4.45
C ASN A 167 10.61 -9.37 2.93
N LYS A 168 9.47 -9.50 2.24
CA LYS A 168 9.38 -9.27 0.80
C LYS A 168 9.77 -7.84 0.40
N ILE A 169 9.29 -6.82 1.12
CA ILE A 169 9.67 -5.43 0.81
C ILE A 169 11.14 -5.16 1.13
N ASN A 170 11.71 -5.81 2.16
CA ASN A 170 13.13 -5.68 2.47
C ASN A 170 14.01 -6.30 1.38
N GLU A 171 13.63 -7.45 0.83
CA GLU A 171 14.31 -8.06 -0.33
C GLU A 171 14.30 -7.11 -1.54
N ILE A 172 13.14 -6.53 -1.86
CA ILE A 172 13.01 -5.55 -2.95
C ILE A 172 13.89 -4.31 -2.67
N LYS A 173 13.90 -3.80 -1.43
CA LYS A 173 14.75 -2.67 -1.04
C LYS A 173 16.23 -2.99 -1.24
N LEU A 174 16.70 -4.13 -0.75
CA LEU A 174 18.10 -4.55 -0.89
C LEU A 174 18.50 -4.72 -2.36
N TYR A 175 17.60 -5.22 -3.20
CA TYR A 175 17.82 -5.32 -4.64
C TYR A 175 18.11 -3.95 -5.28
N TYR A 176 17.23 -2.97 -5.04
CA TYR A 176 17.35 -1.63 -5.61
C TYR A 176 18.47 -0.77 -5.00
N GLN A 177 18.83 -1.01 -3.73
CA GLN A 177 20.01 -0.38 -3.12
C GLN A 177 21.32 -0.76 -3.83
N ASN A 178 21.41 -2.00 -4.33
CA ASN A 178 22.57 -2.48 -5.06
C ASN A 178 22.53 -2.11 -6.56
N LYS A 179 21.38 -1.62 -7.07
CA LYS A 179 21.15 -1.30 -8.48
C LYS A 179 20.23 -0.07 -8.65
N PRO A 180 20.69 1.13 -8.26
CA PRO A 180 19.84 2.33 -8.19
C PRO A 180 19.29 2.78 -9.55
N ASP A 181 19.97 2.45 -10.65
CA ASP A 181 19.62 2.87 -12.01
C ASP A 181 18.85 1.81 -12.82
N GLU A 182 18.51 0.65 -12.22
CA GLU A 182 17.76 -0.37 -12.96
C GLU A 182 16.30 0.07 -13.16
N LEU A 183 15.98 0.39 -14.40
CA LEU A 183 14.60 0.68 -14.82
C LEU A 183 13.67 -0.51 -14.51
N PRO A 184 12.37 -0.26 -14.27
CA PRO A 184 11.38 -1.32 -14.15
C PRO A 184 11.53 -2.30 -15.33
N ARG A 185 11.75 -3.59 -15.03
CA ARG A 185 11.84 -4.60 -16.09
C ARG A 185 10.47 -4.72 -16.76
N SER A 186 10.42 -4.38 -18.05
CA SER A 186 9.21 -4.50 -18.84
C SER A 186 8.82 -5.97 -19.00
N ILE A 187 7.53 -6.27 -18.90
CA ILE A 187 7.00 -7.57 -19.33
C ILE A 187 6.91 -7.51 -20.86
N ILE A 188 8.01 -7.76 -21.55
CA ILE A 188 7.92 -8.17 -22.95
C ILE A 188 7.48 -9.63 -22.91
N LYS A 189 6.17 -9.88 -23.07
CA LYS A 189 5.71 -11.18 -23.57
C LYS A 189 6.22 -11.29 -25.00
N VAL A 190 7.39 -11.92 -25.17
CA VAL A 190 7.80 -12.39 -26.49
C VAL A 190 6.92 -13.60 -26.79
N ASP A 191 5.81 -13.37 -27.48
CA ASP A 191 5.13 -14.44 -28.21
C ASP A 191 6.08 -14.90 -29.32
N LYS A 192 6.97 -15.84 -28.99
CA LYS A 192 7.58 -16.71 -30.01
C LYS A 192 6.51 -17.67 -30.49
N LYS A 193 5.61 -17.22 -31.37
CA LYS A 193 5.05 -18.15 -32.34
C LYS A 193 6.01 -18.22 -33.52
N GLN A 194 6.75 -19.33 -33.50
CA GLN A 194 7.55 -19.88 -34.57
C GLN A 194 6.88 -19.69 -35.95
N SER A 195 7.61 -19.04 -36.85
CA SER A 195 7.57 -19.37 -38.26
C SER A 195 8.08 -20.80 -38.42
N ILE A 196 7.23 -21.70 -38.92
CA ILE A 196 7.67 -22.91 -39.60
C ILE A 196 6.89 -22.92 -40.92
N VAL A 197 7.65 -22.61 -41.98
CA VAL A 197 7.54 -22.98 -43.40
C VAL A 197 6.14 -23.11 -43.99
#